data_AF-A0A3B9R2R5-F1
#
_entry.id   AF-A0A3B9R2R5-F1
#
_cell.length_a   1.000
_cell.length_b   1.000
_cell.length_c   1.000
_cell.angle_alpha   90.00
_cell.angle_beta   90.00
_cell.angle_gamma   90.00
#
_symmetry.space_group_name_H-M   'P 1'
#
loop_
_entity.id
_entity.type
_entity.pdbx_description
1 polymer ?
#
loop_
_entity_poly.entity_id
_entity_poly.type
_entity_poly.pdbx_seq_one_letter_code
_entity_poly.pdbx_strand_id
1 'polypeptide(L)' 'MDIPSNYGPVYREAFRSVYTDLAADYDIAFVPSIFDEIFLRPDLLQADGLHPNEAAQHVIADRILPALKTLID' A
#
# COMPACT_ATOMS: atom_id res chain seq x y z
N MET A 1 1.81 -5.17 -1.01
CA MET A 1 0.75 -4.61 -1.87
C MET A 1 -0.55 -5.34 -1.55
N ASP A 2 -1.67 -4.63 -1.57
CA ASP A 2 -3.00 -5.22 -1.31
C ASP A 2 -3.95 -4.90 -2.47
N ILE A 3 -5.05 -5.64 -2.56
CA ILE A 3 -6.07 -5.54 -3.61
C ILE A 3 -7.47 -5.46 -2.99
N PRO A 4 -8.50 -4.99 -3.72
CA PRO A 4 -9.82 -4.78 -3.13
C PRO A 4 -10.51 -6.07 -2.64
N SER A 5 -11.48 -5.93 -1.73
CA SER A 5 -12.12 -7.05 -1.02
C SER A 5 -12.98 -7.94 -1.92
N ASN A 6 -13.37 -7.45 -3.11
CA ASN A 6 -14.16 -8.19 -4.10
C ASN A 6 -13.44 -9.40 -4.73
N TYR A 7 -12.13 -9.58 -4.49
CA TYR A 7 -11.38 -10.77 -4.93
C TYR A 7 -11.42 -11.93 -3.93
N GLY A 8 -12.02 -11.73 -2.74
CA GLY A 8 -12.10 -12.74 -1.69
C GLY A 8 -10.81 -12.87 -0.86
N PRO A 9 -10.93 -13.33 0.40
CA PRO A 9 -9.82 -13.29 1.36
C PRO A 9 -8.64 -14.20 0.99
N VAL A 10 -8.92 -15.36 0.39
CA VAL A 10 -7.86 -16.32 -0.01
C VAL A 10 -6.96 -15.74 -1.09
N TYR A 11 -7.55 -15.17 -2.14
CA TYR A 11 -6.77 -14.59 -3.23
C TYR A 11 -6.04 -13.32 -2.78
N ARG A 12 -6.67 -12.50 -1.92
CA ARG A 12 -6.01 -11.35 -1.31
C ARG A 12 -4.78 -11.72 -0.52
N GLU A 13 -4.87 -12.74 0.32
CA GLU A 13 -3.73 -13.21 1.09
C GLU A 13 -2.62 -13.71 0.17
N ALA A 14 -2.96 -14.61 -0.77
CA ALA A 14 -1.99 -15.12 -1.73
C ALA A 14 -1.30 -13.99 -2.53
N PHE A 15 -2.05 -12.97 -2.95
CA PHE A 15 -1.48 -11.81 -3.65
C PHE A 15 -0.55 -10.99 -2.75
N ARG A 16 -0.95 -10.74 -1.49
CA ARG A 16 -0.12 -10.01 -0.52
C ARG A 16 1.19 -10.75 -0.26
N SER A 17 1.11 -12.07 -0.07
CA SER A 17 2.26 -12.93 0.22
C SER A 17 3.36 -12.83 -0.84
N VAL A 18 3.01 -12.74 -2.13
CA VAL A 18 4.01 -12.56 -3.21
C VAL A 18 4.99 -11.42 -2.91
N TYR A 19 4.49 -10.27 -2.43
CA TYR A 19 5.34 -9.11 -2.18
C TYR A 19 6.10 -9.21 -0.86
N THR A 20 5.50 -9.79 0.19
CA THR A 20 6.18 -9.99 1.47
C THR A 20 7.30 -11.02 1.36
N ASP A 21 7.05 -12.10 0.60
CA ASP A 21 8.00 -13.18 0.40
C ASP A 21 9.18 -12.71 -0.44
N LEU A 22 8.94 -11.97 -1.54
CA LEU A 22 10.02 -11.35 -2.32
C LEU A 22 10.85 -10.36 -1.48
N ALA A 23 10.23 -9.59 -0.59
CA ALA A 23 11.00 -8.69 0.26
C ALA A 23 11.94 -9.45 1.21
N ALA A 24 11.47 -10.56 1.77
CA ALA A 24 12.26 -11.42 2.65
C ALA A 24 13.35 -12.19 1.90
N ASP A 25 13.02 -12.77 0.74
CA ASP A 25 13.95 -13.57 -0.07
C ASP A 25 15.15 -12.77 -0.58
N TYR A 26 14.95 -11.49 -0.88
CA TYR A 26 15.97 -10.62 -1.43
C TYR A 26 16.59 -9.65 -0.42
N ASP A 27 16.16 -9.70 0.85
CA ASP A 27 16.59 -8.78 1.93
C ASP A 27 16.51 -7.30 1.51
N ILE A 28 15.34 -6.89 1.01
CA ILE A 28 15.08 -5.52 0.53
C ILE A 28 14.06 -4.80 1.42
N ALA A 29 14.22 -3.48 1.53
CA ALA A 29 13.25 -2.64 2.25
C ALA A 29 11.84 -2.79 1.66
N PHE A 30 10.85 -2.83 2.55
CA PHE A 30 9.47 -3.15 2.20
C PHE A 30 8.48 -2.19 2.85
N VAL A 31 7.51 -1.72 2.06
CA VAL A 31 6.37 -0.94 2.54
C VAL A 31 5.15 -1.86 2.63
N PRO A 32 4.70 -2.24 3.84
CA PRO A 32 3.67 -3.26 4.01
C PRO A 32 2.29 -2.83 3.49
N SER A 33 1.92 -1.57 3.68
CA SER A 33 0.67 -1.02 3.19
C SER A 33 0.79 0.47 2.85
N ILE A 34 0.37 0.83 1.64
CA ILE A 34 0.39 2.21 1.14
C ILE A 34 -1.01 2.84 1.25
N PHE A 35 -2.06 2.06 1.03
CA PHE A 35 -3.40 2.60 0.72
C PHE A 35 -4.52 2.19 1.67
N ASP A 36 -4.33 1.29 2.65
CA ASP A 36 -5.45 0.63 3.35
C ASP A 36 -6.59 1.57 3.78
N GLU A 37 -6.30 2.55 4.64
CA GLU A 37 -7.34 3.45 5.15
C GLU A 37 -7.77 4.53 4.15
N ILE A 38 -6.99 4.74 3.07
CA ILE A 38 -7.31 5.75 2.04
C ILE A 38 -8.56 5.31 1.27
N PHE A 39 -8.70 4.02 0.97
CA PHE A 39 -9.88 3.51 0.27
C PHE A 39 -11.17 3.55 1.12
N LEU A 40 -11.06 3.76 2.43
CA LEU A 40 -12.20 3.94 3.34
C LEU A 40 -12.61 5.41 3.50
N ARG A 41 -11.91 6.33 2.83
CA ARG A 41 -12.05 7.78 2.99
C ARG A 41 -12.42 8.43 1.64
N PRO A 42 -13.72 8.61 1.35
CA PRO A 42 -14.17 9.21 0.09
C PRO A 42 -13.57 10.60 -0.18
N ASP A 43 -13.25 11.36 0.86
CA ASP A 43 -12.59 12.66 0.78
C ASP A 43 -11.12 12.58 0.32
N LEU A 44 -10.52 11.39 0.35
CA LEU A 44 -9.15 11.11 -0.11
C LEU A 44 -9.11 10.44 -1.49
N LEU A 45 -10.26 10.26 -2.16
CA LEU A 45 -10.35 9.60 -3.46
C LEU A 45 -10.72 10.59 -4.56
N GLN A 46 -10.36 10.25 -5.79
CA GLN A 46 -10.82 10.90 -7.01
C GLN A 46 -12.28 10.52 -7.30
N ALA A 47 -12.86 11.15 -8.32
CA ALA A 47 -14.27 10.95 -8.68
C ALA A 47 -14.63 9.49 -9.05
N ASP A 48 -13.64 8.68 -9.41
CA ASP A 48 -13.83 7.26 -9.73
C ASP A 48 -13.90 6.35 -8.49
N GLY A 49 -13.57 6.86 -7.31
CA GLY A 49 -13.52 6.07 -6.07
C GLY A 49 -12.41 5.02 -6.04
N LEU A 50 -11.45 5.06 -6.97
CA LEU A 50 -10.37 4.08 -7.11
C LEU A 50 -8.98 4.69 -6.93
N HIS A 51 -8.80 5.96 -7.30
CA HIS A 51 -7.49 6.59 -7.21
C HIS A 51 -7.43 7.59 -6.06
N PRO A 52 -6.34 7.62 -5.26
CA PRO A 52 -6.13 8.68 -4.28
C PRO A 52 -6.07 10.06 -4.95
N ASN A 53 -6.63 11.07 -4.31
CA ASN A 53 -6.58 12.46 -4.77
C ASN A 53 -5.35 13.20 -4.21
N GLU A 54 -5.28 14.52 -4.41
CA GLU A 54 -4.20 15.37 -3.92
C GLU A 54 -4.04 15.33 -2.40
N ALA A 55 -5.14 15.39 -1.65
CA ALA A 55 -5.11 15.37 -0.19
C ALA A 55 -4.53 14.07 0.37
N ALA A 56 -4.69 12.96 -0.34
CA ALA A 56 -4.15 11.66 0.04
C ALA A 56 -2.62 11.55 -0.11
N GLN A 57 -1.99 12.41 -0.91
CA GLN A 57 -0.56 12.29 -1.24
C GLN A 57 0.33 12.44 -0.01
N HIS A 58 -0.04 13.31 0.94
CA HIS A 58 0.70 13.46 2.20
C HIS A 58 0.65 12.18 3.05
N VAL A 59 -0.51 11.55 3.14
CA VAL A 59 -0.69 10.28 3.88
C VAL A 59 0.14 9.17 3.23
N ILE A 60 0.20 9.12 1.90
CA ILE A 60 1.02 8.17 1.14
C ILE A 60 2.52 8.41 1.44
N ALA A 61 2.96 9.67 1.41
CA ALA A 61 4.35 10.03 1.68
C ALA A 61 4.78 9.62 3.10
N ASP A 62 3.95 9.88 4.12
CA ASP A 62 4.22 9.52 5.51
C ASP A 62 4.35 8.00 5.71
N ARG A 63 3.66 7.19 4.90
CA ARG A 63 3.77 5.72 4.94
C ARG A 63 5.01 5.18 4.25
N ILE A 64 5.49 5.83 3.19
CA ILE A 64 6.68 5.41 2.44
C ILE A 64 7.96 5.83 3.15
N LEU A 65 7.95 7.02 3.78
CA LEU A 65 9.15 7.64 4.34
C LEU A 65 9.95 6.74 5.30
N PRO A 66 9.36 5.97 6.24
CA PRO A 66 10.12 5.11 7.14
C PRO A 66 10.97 4.06 6.42
N ALA A 67 10.41 3.40 5.40
CA ALA A 67 11.14 2.42 4.61
C ALA A 67 12.15 3.06 3.66
N LEU A 68 11.86 4.26 3.15
CA LEU A 68 12.81 4.99 2.31
C LEU A 68 14.05 5.41 3.11
N LYS A 69 13.88 5.89 4.35
CA LYS A 69 14.98 6.30 5.22
C LYS A 69 16.01 5.20 5.46
N THR A 70 15.58 3.93 5.58
CA THR A 70 16.53 2.81 5.75
C THR A 70 17.43 2.57 4.54
N LEU A 71 17.15 3.21 3.40
CA LEU A 71 17.91 3.08 2.16
C LEU A 71 18.82 4.28 1.87
N ILE A 72 18.51 5.45 2.45
CA ILE A 72 19.16 6.72 2.08
C ILE A 72 19.88 7.43 3.24
N ASP A 73 19.61 7.04 4.48
CA ASP A 73 20.28 7.54 5.68
C ASP A 73 21.37 6.55 6.15
#